data_AF-A0A6N7YXM9-F1
#
_entry.id   AF-A0A6N7YXM9-F1
#
_cell.length_a   1.000
_cell.length_b   1.000
_cell.length_c   1.000
_cell.angle_alpha   90.00
_cell.angle_beta   90.00
_cell.angle_gamma   90.00
#
_symmetry.space_group_name_H-M   'P 1'
#
loop_
_entity.id
_entity.type
_entity.pdbx_description
1 polymer ?
#
loop_
_entity_poly.entity_id
_entity_poly.type
_entity_poly.pdbx_seq_one_letter_code
_entity_poly.pdbx_strand_id
1 'polypeptide(L)'
;MTDSAVSPDPYPLRRSFLEQGLGSAVGLVQFNAQELVDKVSASTLAGAVVSSANAPIGTLEFDALTVMALDFAEDGDDTTYELRFQLGALLRKLGITPGGYQRRDLVIALKRLYDVSLELPEFDEDGNEIGVRQRRLFSELAVYADSRTLQEVDGPRDKAGNLSFVKIADAEGAHAQVTLTPWFAEAVLDRRGRTLDLETQRALDGAAKRIWVTLGMLPYVQAADGQSESYTIALDDKVYEALKLRAKRPTDNRKALRAALERILERDPSYTRLEVVKSRNTWSLVVERLAGDAKQAALRSREADRDTRPKGRIAA
;
A
#
# COMPACT_ATOMS: atom_id res chain seq x y z
N MET A 1 12.27 26.08 12.81
CA MET A 1 11.40 26.00 14.01
C MET A 1 11.07 24.53 14.21
N THR A 2 11.63 23.95 15.27
CA THR A 2 11.46 22.60 15.82
C THR A 2 11.30 21.44 14.83
N ASP A 3 12.45 20.88 14.43
CA ASP A 3 12.58 19.46 14.09
C ASP A 3 11.99 18.62 15.23
N SER A 4 10.79 18.11 15.04
CA SER A 4 10.34 16.93 15.79
C SER A 4 11.01 15.73 15.14
N ALA A 5 12.22 15.41 15.64
CA ALA A 5 12.81 14.10 15.44
C ALA A 5 11.79 13.07 15.95
N VAL A 6 11.12 12.40 15.01
CA VAL A 6 10.20 11.31 15.30
C VAL A 6 11.05 10.22 15.95
N SER A 7 10.93 10.09 17.26
CA SER A 7 11.49 8.98 18.03
C SER A 7 11.11 7.67 17.33
N PRO A 8 12.04 6.70 17.15
CA PRO A 8 11.71 5.41 16.56
C PRO A 8 10.62 4.75 17.41
N ASP A 9 9.40 4.85 16.91
CA ASP A 9 8.19 4.50 17.65
C ASP A 9 8.24 2.99 17.97
N PRO A 10 8.20 2.59 19.26
CA PRO A 10 8.20 1.20 19.69
C PRO A 10 6.82 0.57 19.43
N TYR A 11 6.42 0.55 18.16
CA TYR A 11 5.28 -0.18 17.60
C TYR A 11 5.65 -1.67 17.56
N PRO A 12 5.02 -2.55 18.37
CA PRO A 12 5.32 -3.97 18.33
C PRO A 12 4.64 -4.73 17.17
N LEU A 13 3.94 -4.03 16.27
CA LEU A 13 3.17 -4.67 15.20
C LEU A 13 3.96 -4.85 13.91
N ARG A 14 3.50 -5.79 13.07
CA ARG A 14 3.94 -5.92 11.68
C ARG A 14 3.53 -4.68 10.89
N ARG A 15 4.51 -4.03 10.27
CA ARG A 15 4.34 -2.74 9.58
C ARG A 15 4.53 -2.89 8.07
N SER A 16 4.05 -1.90 7.35
CA SER A 16 4.50 -1.57 6.00
C SER A 16 4.61 -0.04 5.89
N PHE A 17 5.23 0.47 4.83
CA PHE A 17 5.41 1.90 4.62
C PHE A 17 4.80 2.34 3.28
N LEU A 18 4.03 3.42 3.32
CA LEU A 18 3.46 4.05 2.13
C LEU A 18 3.98 5.48 2.01
N GLU A 19 4.73 5.72 0.94
CA GLU A 19 5.21 7.06 0.57
C GLU A 19 4.03 8.01 0.28
N GLN A 20 4.19 9.28 0.65
CA GLN A 20 3.12 10.28 0.67
C GLN A 20 2.51 10.55 -0.71
N GLY A 21 3.33 10.72 -1.75
CA GLY A 21 2.91 10.90 -3.14
C GLY A 21 2.05 9.73 -3.62
N LEU A 22 2.51 8.50 -3.40
CA LEU A 22 1.74 7.29 -3.71
C LEU A 22 0.45 7.17 -2.90
N GLY A 23 0.47 7.57 -1.62
CA GLY A 23 -0.71 7.57 -0.76
C GLY A 23 -1.79 8.52 -1.27
N SER A 24 -1.42 9.71 -1.73
CA SER A 24 -2.36 10.64 -2.36
C SER A 24 -2.87 10.13 -3.72
N ALA A 25 -2.05 9.32 -4.41
CA ALA A 25 -2.35 8.70 -5.69
C ALA A 25 -2.98 7.28 -5.60
N VAL A 26 -3.51 6.86 -4.45
CA VAL A 26 -4.05 5.49 -4.27
C VAL A 26 -5.19 5.13 -5.24
N GLY A 27 -5.84 6.13 -5.85
CA GLY A 27 -6.82 5.93 -6.91
C GLY A 27 -6.25 5.25 -8.17
N LEU A 28 -4.93 5.21 -8.35
CA LEU A 28 -4.26 4.46 -9.41
C LEU A 28 -4.29 2.94 -9.17
N VAL A 29 -4.45 2.52 -7.92
CA VAL A 29 -4.42 1.10 -7.54
C VAL A 29 -5.77 0.44 -7.79
N GLN A 30 -5.74 -0.65 -8.55
CA GLN A 30 -6.88 -1.44 -8.99
C GLN A 30 -7.14 -2.60 -8.02
N PHE A 31 -7.49 -2.27 -6.78
CA PHE A 31 -7.80 -3.26 -5.75
C PHE A 31 -8.98 -4.16 -6.16
N ASN A 32 -8.77 -5.48 -6.07
CA ASN A 32 -9.73 -6.54 -6.39
C ASN A 32 -10.38 -6.42 -7.79
N ALA A 33 -9.67 -5.84 -8.75
CA ALA A 33 -10.15 -5.82 -10.13
C ALA A 33 -10.06 -7.23 -10.73
N GLN A 34 -11.14 -7.68 -11.39
CA GLN A 34 -11.15 -8.96 -12.10
C GLN A 34 -10.16 -8.97 -13.28
N GLU A 35 -10.06 -7.83 -13.95
CA GLU A 35 -9.12 -7.58 -15.02
C GLU A 35 -8.45 -6.24 -14.76
N LEU A 36 -7.13 -6.22 -14.89
CA LEU A 36 -6.32 -5.03 -14.67
C LEU A 36 -6.15 -4.26 -15.97
N VAL A 37 -6.34 -2.94 -15.91
CA VAL A 37 -6.16 -2.04 -17.06
C VAL A 37 -4.79 -1.37 -16.99
N ASP A 38 -4.03 -1.39 -18.08
CA ASP A 38 -2.65 -0.88 -18.14
C ASP A 38 -2.53 0.63 -17.93
N LYS A 39 -3.61 1.37 -18.20
CA LYS A 39 -3.68 2.83 -18.06
C LYS A 39 -4.83 3.21 -17.14
N VAL A 40 -4.50 3.90 -16.06
CA VAL A 40 -5.46 4.37 -15.07
C VAL A 40 -5.18 5.83 -14.79
N SER A 41 -6.23 6.65 -14.81
CA SER A 41 -6.17 8.03 -14.30
C SER A 41 -7.13 8.16 -13.13
N ALA A 42 -6.76 8.92 -12.10
CA ALA A 42 -7.57 9.13 -10.91
C ALA A 42 -7.41 10.56 -10.39
N SER A 43 -8.50 11.12 -9.89
CA SER A 43 -8.45 12.37 -9.12
C SER A 43 -8.01 12.06 -7.70
N THR A 44 -7.12 12.87 -7.15
CA THR A 44 -6.78 12.87 -5.72
C THR A 44 -7.86 13.62 -4.93
N LEU A 45 -7.87 13.50 -3.59
CA LEU A 45 -8.76 14.32 -2.76
C LEU A 45 -8.46 15.83 -2.85
N ALA A 46 -7.23 16.20 -3.22
CA ALA A 46 -6.83 17.58 -3.47
C ALA A 46 -7.29 18.09 -4.84
N GLY A 47 -7.86 17.22 -5.70
CA GLY A 47 -8.34 17.58 -7.02
C GLY A 47 -7.31 17.44 -8.15
N ALA A 48 -6.05 17.17 -7.83
CA ALA A 48 -5.02 16.85 -8.83
C ALA A 48 -5.35 15.54 -9.55
N VAL A 49 -5.05 15.45 -10.85
CA VAL A 49 -5.22 14.22 -11.64
C VAL A 49 -3.88 13.51 -11.72
N VAL A 50 -3.85 12.27 -11.24
CA VAL A 50 -2.70 11.37 -11.35
C VAL A 50 -2.98 10.31 -12.40
N SER A 51 -1.92 9.78 -13.02
CA SER A 51 -2.05 8.64 -13.94
C SER A 51 -0.97 7.58 -13.72
N SER A 52 -1.29 6.34 -14.07
CA SER A 52 -0.33 5.25 -14.23
C SER A 52 -0.44 4.69 -15.64
N ALA A 53 0.70 4.40 -16.24
CA ALA A 53 0.81 3.82 -17.57
C ALA A 53 1.83 2.67 -17.61
N ASN A 54 1.83 1.95 -18.72
CA ASN A 54 2.72 0.83 -19.07
C ASN A 54 2.52 -0.47 -18.28
N ALA A 55 2.04 -0.40 -17.05
CA ALA A 55 1.67 -1.58 -16.28
C ALA A 55 0.62 -1.24 -15.20
N PRO A 56 -0.30 -2.18 -14.91
CA PRO A 56 -1.28 -1.99 -13.86
C PRO A 56 -0.69 -2.22 -12.47
N ILE A 57 -1.18 -1.48 -11.48
CA ILE A 57 -0.90 -1.72 -10.06
C ILE A 57 -2.16 -2.34 -9.43
N GLY A 58 -2.09 -3.62 -9.11
CA GLY A 58 -3.13 -4.35 -8.39
C GLY A 58 -2.87 -4.43 -6.89
N THR A 59 -3.59 -5.33 -6.22
CA THR A 59 -3.51 -5.49 -4.76
C THR A 59 -2.16 -6.06 -4.33
N LEU A 60 -1.67 -7.07 -5.05
CA LEU A 60 -0.39 -7.72 -4.73
C LEU A 60 0.78 -6.78 -4.97
N GLU A 61 0.75 -6.01 -6.06
CA GLU A 61 1.75 -4.99 -6.37
C GLU A 61 1.82 -3.94 -5.27
N PHE A 62 0.68 -3.40 -4.85
CA PHE A 62 0.61 -2.42 -3.76
C PHE A 62 1.13 -3.01 -2.43
N ASP A 63 0.71 -4.22 -2.07
CA ASP A 63 1.12 -4.84 -0.82
C ASP A 63 2.61 -5.16 -0.79
N ALA A 64 3.15 -5.72 -1.88
CA ALA A 64 4.58 -5.95 -2.01
C ALA A 64 5.37 -4.64 -1.94
N LEU A 65 4.94 -3.59 -2.65
CA LEU A 65 5.62 -2.29 -2.67
C LEU A 65 5.74 -1.69 -1.26
N THR A 66 4.64 -1.68 -0.50
CA THR A 66 4.64 -1.08 0.84
C THR A 66 5.50 -1.86 1.85
N VAL A 67 5.54 -3.19 1.76
CA VAL A 67 6.41 -4.01 2.60
C VAL A 67 7.87 -3.83 2.20
N MET A 68 8.18 -3.85 0.90
CA MET A 68 9.54 -3.61 0.41
C MET A 68 10.05 -2.21 0.76
N ALA A 69 9.20 -1.19 0.71
CA ALA A 69 9.58 0.16 1.11
C ALA A 69 9.97 0.22 2.60
N LEU A 70 9.24 -0.49 3.47
CA LEU A 70 9.65 -0.60 4.87
C LEU A 70 10.96 -1.37 5.02
N ASP A 71 11.09 -2.53 4.38
CA ASP A 71 12.30 -3.35 4.43
C ASP A 71 13.52 -2.58 3.91
N PHE A 72 13.36 -1.75 2.88
CA PHE A 72 14.42 -0.86 2.40
C PHE A 72 14.80 0.21 3.43
N ALA A 73 13.82 0.81 4.10
CA ALA A 73 14.09 1.81 5.14
C ALA A 73 14.77 1.23 6.39
N GLU A 74 14.71 -0.09 6.59
CA GLU A 74 15.29 -0.80 7.74
C GLU A 74 16.63 -1.46 7.39
N ASP A 75 16.71 -2.14 6.24
CA ASP A 75 17.82 -3.03 5.87
C ASP A 75 18.40 -2.74 4.47
N GLY A 76 17.93 -1.70 3.78
CA GLY A 76 18.38 -1.34 2.44
C GLY A 76 19.78 -0.72 2.39
N ASP A 77 20.42 -0.80 1.23
CA ASP A 77 21.67 -0.08 0.97
C ASP A 77 21.35 1.37 0.56
N ASP A 78 21.70 2.33 1.41
CA ASP A 78 21.44 3.76 1.21
C ASP A 78 22.30 4.40 0.11
N THR A 79 23.38 3.72 -0.31
CA THR A 79 24.33 4.21 -1.31
C THR A 79 23.95 3.71 -2.69
N THR A 80 23.53 2.46 -2.79
CA THR A 80 23.14 1.83 -4.07
C THR A 80 21.64 1.82 -4.31
N TYR A 81 20.83 2.14 -3.29
CA TYR A 81 19.37 2.01 -3.30
C TYR A 81 18.89 0.59 -3.62
N GLU A 82 19.71 -0.42 -3.31
CA GLU A 82 19.40 -1.83 -3.52
C GLU A 82 18.66 -2.42 -2.31
N LEU A 83 17.67 -3.26 -2.61
CA LEU A 83 17.03 -4.15 -1.65
C LEU A 83 17.06 -5.58 -2.18
N ARG A 84 17.60 -6.51 -1.39
CA ARG A 84 17.67 -7.94 -1.71
C ARG A 84 16.80 -8.74 -0.75
N PHE A 85 16.00 -9.68 -1.28
CA PHE A 85 15.14 -10.50 -0.45
C PHE A 85 14.84 -11.87 -1.09
N GLN A 86 14.48 -12.84 -0.25
CA GLN A 86 13.92 -14.10 -0.71
C GLN A 86 12.44 -13.94 -1.04
N LEU A 87 12.01 -14.42 -2.21
CA LEU A 87 10.60 -14.34 -2.64
C LEU A 87 9.67 -15.04 -1.63
N GLY A 88 10.08 -16.21 -1.12
CA GLY A 88 9.32 -16.94 -0.09
C GLY A 88 9.21 -16.19 1.23
N ALA A 89 10.22 -15.38 1.60
CA ALA A 89 10.16 -14.57 2.81
C ALA A 89 9.18 -13.39 2.64
N LEU A 90 9.23 -12.70 1.49
CA LEU A 90 8.28 -11.63 1.18
C LEU A 90 6.84 -12.16 1.14
N LEU A 91 6.58 -13.31 0.51
CA LEU A 91 5.24 -13.94 0.53
C LEU A 91 4.73 -14.20 1.95
N ARG A 92 5.57 -14.71 2.86
CA ARG A 92 5.19 -14.87 4.27
C ARG A 92 4.88 -13.53 4.95
N LYS A 93 5.66 -12.49 4.65
CA LYS A 93 5.36 -11.10 5.06
C LYS A 93 4.10 -10.54 4.38
N LEU A 94 3.55 -11.17 3.36
CA LEU A 94 2.25 -10.81 2.78
C LEU A 94 1.11 -11.69 3.31
N GLY A 95 1.40 -12.63 4.21
CA GLY A 95 0.42 -13.58 4.73
C GLY A 95 0.07 -14.68 3.72
N ILE A 96 0.91 -14.87 2.69
CA ILE A 96 0.71 -15.84 1.61
C ILE A 96 1.64 -17.03 1.87
N THR A 97 1.08 -18.23 1.87
CA THR A 97 1.87 -19.46 1.95
C THR A 97 2.76 -19.58 0.70
N PRO A 98 4.09 -19.67 0.84
CA PRO A 98 4.97 -19.76 -0.32
C PRO A 98 4.77 -21.04 -1.11
N GLY A 99 4.62 -20.90 -2.43
CA GLY A 99 4.55 -21.99 -3.40
C GLY A 99 5.08 -21.51 -4.75
N GLY A 100 5.34 -22.42 -5.68
CA GLY A 100 5.86 -22.06 -7.02
C GLY A 100 4.96 -21.05 -7.73
N TYR A 101 3.64 -21.31 -7.76
CA TYR A 101 2.65 -20.37 -8.32
C TYR A 101 2.68 -19.00 -7.65
N GLN A 102 2.69 -18.94 -6.32
CA GLN A 102 2.73 -17.67 -5.58
C GLN A 102 4.03 -16.89 -5.82
N ARG A 103 5.17 -17.59 -5.97
CA ARG A 103 6.44 -16.95 -6.33
C ARG A 103 6.40 -16.38 -7.75
N ARG A 104 5.80 -17.10 -8.71
CA ARG A 104 5.57 -16.58 -10.07
C ARG A 104 4.71 -15.32 -10.04
N ASP A 105 3.59 -15.35 -9.33
CA ASP A 105 2.67 -14.22 -9.22
C ASP A 105 3.37 -13.00 -8.60
N LEU A 106 4.18 -13.22 -7.56
CA LEU A 106 4.99 -12.16 -6.96
C LEU A 106 6.02 -11.59 -7.94
N VAL A 107 6.73 -12.41 -8.71
CA VAL A 107 7.68 -11.93 -9.72
C VAL A 107 6.98 -11.16 -10.83
N ILE A 108 5.78 -11.57 -11.25
CA ILE A 108 4.95 -10.80 -12.19
C ILE A 108 4.57 -9.44 -11.59
N ALA A 109 4.18 -9.40 -10.31
CA ALA A 109 3.87 -8.16 -9.60
C ALA A 109 5.11 -7.24 -9.51
N LEU A 110 6.29 -7.78 -9.19
CA LEU A 110 7.54 -7.02 -9.18
C LEU A 110 7.89 -6.48 -10.57
N LYS A 111 7.69 -7.28 -11.62
CA LYS A 111 7.89 -6.83 -13.00
C LYS A 111 6.95 -5.68 -13.36
N ARG A 112 5.67 -5.75 -12.96
CA ARG A 112 4.71 -4.64 -13.18
C ARG A 112 5.14 -3.38 -12.44
N LEU A 113 5.61 -3.49 -11.20
CA LEU A 113 6.15 -2.36 -10.44
C LEU A 113 7.43 -1.77 -11.07
N TYR A 114 8.22 -2.59 -11.77
CA TYR A 114 9.36 -2.13 -12.55
C TYR A 114 8.93 -1.41 -13.83
N ASP A 115 7.94 -1.94 -14.55
CA ASP A 115 7.46 -1.37 -15.82
C ASP A 115 6.58 -0.13 -15.63
N VAL A 116 5.90 0.01 -14.48
CA VAL A 116 4.92 1.08 -14.27
C VAL A 116 5.57 2.45 -14.30
N SER A 117 4.89 3.34 -15.00
CA SER A 117 5.21 4.76 -15.03
C SER A 117 4.09 5.54 -14.37
N LEU A 118 4.42 6.38 -13.42
CA LEU A 118 3.49 7.22 -12.67
C LEU A 118 3.63 8.67 -13.11
N GLU A 119 2.51 9.33 -13.37
CA GLU A 119 2.43 10.77 -13.55
C GLU A 119 1.89 11.36 -12.25
N LEU A 120 2.80 11.92 -11.44
CA LEU A 120 2.51 12.48 -10.14
C LEU A 120 2.64 14.02 -10.19
N PRO A 121 1.79 14.77 -9.47
CA PRO A 121 1.91 16.22 -9.35
C PRO A 121 3.22 16.60 -8.65
N GLU A 122 3.79 17.70 -9.09
CA GLU A 122 4.96 18.35 -8.50
C GLU A 122 4.52 19.65 -7.85
N PHE A 123 5.01 19.92 -6.64
CA PHE A 123 4.64 21.08 -5.85
C PHE A 123 5.87 21.96 -5.59
N ASP A 124 5.68 23.28 -5.57
CA ASP A 124 6.70 24.22 -5.12
C ASP A 124 6.83 24.23 -3.58
N GLU A 125 7.73 25.06 -3.06
CA GLU A 125 7.97 25.22 -1.61
C GLU A 125 6.73 25.72 -0.85
N ASP A 126 5.84 26.43 -1.55
CA ASP A 126 4.58 26.97 -1.02
C ASP A 126 3.43 25.96 -1.12
N GLY A 127 3.67 24.77 -1.69
CA GLY A 127 2.68 23.71 -1.85
C GLY A 127 1.73 23.90 -3.03
N ASN A 128 2.03 24.82 -3.96
CA ASN A 128 1.27 24.98 -5.21
C ASN A 128 1.73 23.96 -6.24
N GLU A 129 0.77 23.38 -6.97
CA GLU A 129 1.06 22.47 -8.07
C GLU A 129 1.73 23.24 -9.22
N ILE A 130 2.97 22.87 -9.56
CA ILE A 130 3.76 23.50 -10.63
C ILE A 130 3.85 22.63 -11.89
N GLY A 131 3.34 21.40 -11.84
CA GLY A 131 3.26 20.52 -13.00
C GLY A 131 3.05 19.07 -12.64
N VAL A 132 3.19 18.21 -13.64
CA VAL A 132 3.12 16.75 -13.49
C VAL A 132 4.40 16.15 -14.03
N ARG A 133 5.01 15.24 -13.27
CA ARG A 133 6.27 14.58 -13.66
C ARG A 133 6.08 13.08 -13.77
N GLN A 134 6.59 12.53 -14.87
CA GLN A 134 6.68 11.10 -15.07
C GLN A 134 7.80 10.51 -14.18
N ARG A 135 7.46 9.50 -13.37
CA ARG A 135 8.35 8.86 -12.41
C ARG A 135 8.19 7.34 -12.48
N ARG A 136 9.29 6.61 -12.33
CA ARG A 136 9.28 5.14 -12.14
C ARG A 136 9.53 4.83 -10.69
N LEU A 137 9.09 3.66 -10.23
CA LEU A 137 9.39 3.19 -8.87
C LEU A 137 10.78 2.56 -8.80
N PHE A 138 11.09 1.66 -9.74
CA PHE A 138 12.36 0.93 -9.78
C PHE A 138 13.19 1.32 -11.01
N SER A 139 14.50 1.40 -10.83
CA SER A 139 15.46 1.55 -11.93
C SER A 139 15.93 0.19 -12.46
N GLU A 140 16.00 -0.82 -11.58
CA GLU A 140 16.45 -2.16 -11.91
C GLU A 140 15.66 -3.24 -11.15
N LEU A 141 15.53 -4.41 -11.77
CA LEU A 141 14.95 -5.62 -11.19
C LEU A 141 15.74 -6.84 -11.68
N ALA A 142 16.24 -7.65 -10.74
CA ALA A 142 16.87 -8.92 -11.02
C ALA A 142 16.22 -10.03 -10.19
N VAL A 143 16.05 -11.22 -10.78
CA VAL A 143 15.60 -12.43 -10.07
C VAL A 143 16.61 -13.53 -10.35
N TYR A 144 17.06 -14.20 -9.29
CA TYR A 144 18.10 -15.21 -9.36
C TYR A 144 17.83 -16.33 -8.36
N ALA A 145 18.43 -17.48 -8.60
CA ALA A 145 18.40 -18.65 -7.72
C ALA A 145 19.75 -19.37 -7.77
N ASP A 146 20.02 -20.25 -6.82
CA ASP A 146 21.24 -21.05 -6.82
C ASP A 146 21.32 -21.89 -8.10
N SER A 147 22.53 -21.97 -8.66
CA SER A 147 22.84 -22.75 -9.86
C SER A 147 22.35 -24.21 -9.80
N ARG A 148 22.39 -24.87 -8.63
CA ARG A 148 21.92 -26.24 -8.45
C ARG A 148 20.39 -26.30 -8.54
N THR A 149 19.69 -25.37 -7.91
CA THR A 149 18.23 -25.30 -7.99
C THR A 149 17.77 -24.96 -9.41
N LEU A 150 18.53 -24.14 -10.14
CA LEU A 150 18.23 -23.82 -11.55
C LEU A 150 18.44 -25.00 -12.50
N GLN A 151 19.30 -25.97 -12.17
CA GLN A 151 19.45 -27.19 -12.98
C GLN A 151 18.21 -28.08 -12.93
N GLU A 152 17.42 -27.99 -11.86
CA GLU A 152 16.18 -28.73 -11.68
C GLU A 152 14.97 -28.03 -12.34
N VAL A 153 15.13 -26.78 -12.78
CA VAL A 153 14.07 -26.00 -13.43
C VAL A 153 14.12 -26.20 -14.95
N ASP A 154 13.23 -27.03 -15.47
CA ASP A 154 13.04 -27.22 -16.91
C ASP A 154 12.26 -26.07 -17.57
N GLY A 155 12.78 -25.55 -18.69
CA GLY A 155 12.08 -24.54 -19.46
C GLY A 155 12.81 -24.03 -20.71
N PRO A 156 12.05 -23.43 -21.66
CA PRO A 156 12.64 -22.79 -22.83
C PRO A 156 13.53 -21.63 -22.38
N ARG A 157 14.76 -21.62 -22.90
CA ARG A 157 15.73 -20.54 -22.70
C ARG A 157 15.51 -19.46 -23.76
N ASP A 158 15.79 -18.21 -23.42
CA ASP A 158 15.82 -17.13 -24.39
C ASP A 158 16.99 -17.31 -25.39
N LYS A 159 17.10 -16.40 -26.37
CA LYS A 159 18.16 -16.45 -27.39
C LYS A 159 19.58 -16.33 -26.80
N ALA A 160 19.71 -15.85 -25.57
CA ALA A 160 20.97 -15.75 -24.84
C ALA A 160 21.22 -16.95 -23.91
N GLY A 161 20.32 -17.94 -23.88
CA GLY A 161 20.44 -19.12 -23.03
C GLY A 161 19.93 -18.91 -21.60
N ASN A 162 19.29 -17.79 -21.30
CA ASN A 162 18.78 -17.45 -19.96
C ASN A 162 17.37 -17.98 -19.76
N LEU A 163 17.06 -18.41 -18.53
CA LEU A 163 15.69 -18.71 -18.13
C LEU A 163 14.90 -17.42 -17.92
N SER A 164 13.62 -17.42 -18.26
CA SER A 164 12.76 -16.27 -17.99
C SER A 164 12.61 -16.03 -16.48
N PHE A 165 12.38 -14.77 -16.07
CA PHE A 165 12.16 -14.40 -14.66
C PHE A 165 11.13 -15.28 -13.95
N VAL A 166 10.03 -15.59 -14.64
CA VAL A 166 8.93 -16.41 -14.13
C VAL A 166 9.39 -17.85 -13.85
N LYS A 167 10.34 -18.39 -14.63
CA LYS A 167 10.87 -19.73 -14.41
C LYS A 167 11.86 -19.77 -13.25
N ILE A 168 12.72 -18.76 -13.11
CA ILE A 168 13.62 -18.64 -11.96
C ILE A 168 12.81 -18.60 -10.65
N ALA A 169 11.63 -17.97 -10.67
CA ALA A 169 10.73 -17.90 -9.51
C ALA A 169 10.24 -19.27 -9.00
N ASP A 170 10.24 -20.30 -9.86
CA ASP A 170 9.81 -21.65 -9.46
C ASP A 170 10.78 -22.30 -8.48
N ALA A 171 12.07 -21.98 -8.62
CA ALA A 171 13.13 -22.52 -7.79
C ALA A 171 12.86 -22.25 -6.30
N GLU A 172 13.02 -23.28 -5.48
CA GLU A 172 13.05 -23.11 -4.03
C GLU A 172 14.26 -22.24 -3.65
N GLY A 173 14.03 -21.24 -2.81
CA GLY A 173 15.08 -20.28 -2.47
C GLY A 173 15.34 -19.21 -3.53
N ALA A 174 14.45 -19.01 -4.51
CA ALA A 174 14.57 -17.87 -5.44
C ALA A 174 14.59 -16.51 -4.70
N HIS A 175 15.50 -15.65 -5.14
CA HIS A 175 15.76 -14.32 -4.64
C HIS A 175 15.42 -13.26 -5.68
N ALA A 176 15.09 -12.06 -5.20
CA ALA A 176 15.00 -10.88 -6.03
C ALA A 176 15.89 -9.77 -5.47
N GLN A 177 16.38 -8.93 -6.38
CA GLN A 177 16.99 -7.65 -6.09
C GLN A 177 16.21 -6.59 -6.85
N VAL A 178 15.84 -5.53 -6.14
CA VAL A 178 15.26 -4.32 -6.73
C VAL A 178 16.16 -3.14 -6.42
N THR A 179 16.32 -2.25 -7.38
CA THR A 179 16.98 -0.96 -7.17
C THR A 179 15.91 0.12 -7.25
N LEU A 180 15.69 0.83 -6.14
CA LEU A 180 14.71 1.91 -6.10
C LEU A 180 15.25 3.12 -6.86
N THR A 181 14.36 3.87 -7.51
CA THR A 181 14.76 5.15 -8.10
C THR A 181 15.08 6.17 -6.99
N PRO A 182 15.99 7.13 -7.22
CA PRO A 182 16.45 8.06 -6.18
C PRO A 182 15.34 8.80 -5.45
N TRP A 183 14.37 9.35 -6.19
CA TRP A 183 13.26 10.11 -5.58
C TRP A 183 12.42 9.25 -4.61
N PHE A 184 12.26 7.95 -4.90
CA PHE A 184 11.47 7.05 -4.08
C PHE A 184 12.29 6.54 -2.90
N ALA A 185 13.55 6.16 -3.14
CA ALA A 185 14.50 5.75 -2.10
C ALA A 185 14.67 6.86 -1.04
N GLU A 186 14.95 8.09 -1.47
CA GLU A 186 15.12 9.26 -0.60
C GLU A 186 13.84 9.54 0.20
N ALA A 187 12.66 9.50 -0.44
CA ALA A 187 11.39 9.70 0.27
C ALA A 187 11.14 8.63 1.34
N VAL A 188 11.55 7.38 1.09
CA VAL A 188 11.45 6.27 2.03
C VAL A 188 12.44 6.42 3.19
N LEU A 189 13.71 6.74 2.91
CA LEU A 189 14.76 6.96 3.91
C LEU A 189 14.42 8.15 4.82
N ASP A 190 13.91 9.24 4.25
CA ASP A 190 13.44 10.43 4.97
C ASP A 190 12.09 10.22 5.66
N ARG A 191 11.51 9.01 5.57
CA ARG A 191 10.21 8.65 6.16
C ARG A 191 9.07 9.60 5.73
N ARG A 192 9.12 10.13 4.50
CA ARG A 192 8.09 10.99 3.89
C ARG A 192 6.86 10.18 3.47
N GLY A 193 6.09 9.74 4.47
CA GLY A 193 4.95 8.86 4.24
C GLY A 193 4.26 8.48 5.54
N ARG A 194 3.55 7.36 5.50
CA ARG A 194 2.89 6.79 6.68
C ARG A 194 3.26 5.33 6.84
N THR A 195 3.48 4.95 8.09
CA THR A 195 3.47 3.54 8.49
C THR A 195 2.03 3.05 8.49
N LEU A 196 1.81 1.91 7.85
CA LEU A 196 0.54 1.22 7.80
C LEU A 196 0.59 -0.02 8.68
N ASP A 197 -0.57 -0.39 9.22
CA ASP A 197 -0.73 -1.67 9.92
C ASP A 197 -0.88 -2.81 8.88
N LEU A 198 0.12 -3.69 8.84
CA LEU A 198 0.19 -4.74 7.80
C LEU A 198 -0.95 -5.75 7.91
N GLU A 199 -1.43 -6.02 9.12
CA GLU A 199 -2.52 -6.97 9.34
C GLU A 199 -3.85 -6.41 8.82
N THR A 200 -4.17 -5.15 9.12
CA THR A 200 -5.31 -4.44 8.49
C THR A 200 -5.16 -4.40 6.98
N GLN A 201 -3.96 -4.07 6.47
CA GLN A 201 -3.70 -4.03 5.03
C GLN A 201 -4.04 -5.36 4.34
N ARG A 202 -3.64 -6.50 4.92
CA ARG A 202 -3.95 -7.82 4.37
C ARG A 202 -5.43 -8.19 4.50
N ALA A 203 -6.11 -7.71 5.54
CA ALA A 203 -7.51 -8.05 5.80
C ALA A 203 -8.50 -7.24 4.94
N LEU A 204 -8.09 -6.07 4.46
CA LEU A 204 -8.89 -5.21 3.60
C LEU A 204 -8.63 -5.46 2.12
N ASP A 205 -9.66 -5.26 1.31
CA ASP A 205 -9.63 -5.37 -0.15
C ASP A 205 -10.51 -4.28 -0.81
N GLY A 206 -10.46 -4.20 -2.14
CA GLY A 206 -11.35 -3.37 -2.95
C GLY A 206 -11.47 -1.92 -2.48
N ALA A 207 -12.73 -1.47 -2.34
CA ALA A 207 -13.03 -0.11 -1.90
C ALA A 207 -12.61 0.16 -0.45
N ALA A 208 -12.74 -0.81 0.45
CA ALA A 208 -12.38 -0.64 1.87
C ALA A 208 -10.89 -0.37 2.03
N LYS A 209 -10.04 -1.12 1.33
CA LYS A 209 -8.59 -0.88 1.35
C LYS A 209 -8.22 0.49 0.77
N ARG A 210 -8.81 0.86 -0.38
CA ARG A 210 -8.60 2.18 -0.99
C ARG A 210 -8.95 3.30 -0.03
N ILE A 211 -10.15 3.25 0.53
CA ILE A 211 -10.64 4.25 1.48
C ILE A 211 -9.73 4.30 2.71
N TRP A 212 -9.38 3.14 3.30
CA TRP A 212 -8.48 3.08 4.44
C TRP A 212 -7.12 3.74 4.20
N VAL A 213 -6.49 3.47 3.04
CA VAL A 213 -5.24 4.13 2.64
C VAL A 213 -5.45 5.64 2.48
N THR A 214 -6.53 6.06 1.80
CA THR A 214 -6.86 7.48 1.63
C THR A 214 -7.04 8.18 2.99
N LEU A 215 -7.77 7.57 3.92
CA LEU A 215 -7.97 8.11 5.27
C LEU A 215 -6.64 8.27 6.01
N GLY A 216 -5.73 7.31 5.87
CA GLY A 216 -4.39 7.38 6.46
C GLY A 216 -3.57 8.60 6.07
N MET A 217 -3.85 9.21 4.91
CA MET A 217 -3.14 10.38 4.39
C MET A 217 -3.73 11.73 4.79
N LEU A 218 -4.88 11.76 5.47
CA LEU A 218 -5.56 13.02 5.78
C LEU A 218 -4.81 13.86 6.83
N PRO A 219 -4.91 15.20 6.78
CA PRO A 219 -4.34 16.10 7.77
C PRO A 219 -5.29 16.23 8.97
N TYR A 220 -5.31 15.24 9.84
CA TYR A 220 -6.17 15.21 11.02
C TYR A 220 -5.92 16.38 11.97
N VAL A 221 -6.99 16.84 12.62
CA VAL A 221 -6.92 17.78 13.74
C VAL A 221 -6.80 16.97 15.03
N GLN A 222 -5.70 17.16 15.75
CA GLN A 222 -5.47 16.52 17.03
C GLN A 222 -6.35 17.14 18.12
N ALA A 223 -6.99 16.30 18.92
CA ALA A 223 -7.74 16.74 20.09
C ALA A 223 -6.80 17.24 21.19
N ALA A 224 -7.32 18.04 22.11
CA ALA A 224 -6.55 18.62 23.20
C ALA A 224 -5.92 17.58 24.15
N ASP A 225 -6.48 16.38 24.22
CA ASP A 225 -5.94 15.26 25.01
C ASP A 225 -4.73 14.56 24.35
N GLY A 226 -4.47 14.83 23.06
CA GLY A 226 -3.44 14.18 22.27
C GLY A 226 -3.71 12.70 21.93
N GLN A 227 -4.83 12.12 22.40
CA GLN A 227 -5.16 10.70 22.27
C GLN A 227 -6.12 10.42 21.12
N SER A 228 -6.76 11.46 20.59
CA SER A 228 -7.68 11.33 19.46
C SER A 228 -7.42 12.38 18.39
N GLU A 229 -7.79 12.02 17.18
CA GLU A 229 -7.65 12.82 15.97
C GLU A 229 -8.95 12.75 15.19
N SER A 230 -9.37 13.89 14.62
CA SER A 230 -10.61 13.96 13.84
C SER A 230 -10.44 14.68 12.52
N TYR A 231 -11.24 14.30 11.54
CA TYR A 231 -11.33 14.96 10.25
C TYR A 231 -12.75 14.84 9.70
N THR A 232 -13.23 15.87 9.01
CA THR A 232 -14.54 15.86 8.34
C THR A 232 -14.35 16.15 6.86
N ILE A 233 -14.83 15.24 6.02
CA ILE A 233 -14.79 15.38 4.56
C ILE A 233 -16.20 15.71 4.07
N ALA A 234 -16.36 16.81 3.34
CA ALA A 234 -17.60 17.06 2.62
C ALA A 234 -17.73 16.06 1.45
N LEU A 235 -18.85 15.34 1.39
CA LEU A 235 -19.08 14.34 0.35
C LEU A 235 -19.77 14.98 -0.85
N ASP A 236 -18.98 15.26 -1.88
CA ASP A 236 -19.43 15.67 -3.21
C ASP A 236 -19.03 14.62 -4.27
N ASP A 237 -19.38 14.89 -5.53
CA ASP A 237 -19.09 14.00 -6.64
C ASP A 237 -17.57 13.81 -6.86
N LYS A 238 -16.76 14.83 -6.54
CA LYS A 238 -15.29 14.76 -6.67
C LYS A 238 -14.70 13.79 -5.63
N VAL A 239 -15.21 13.82 -4.39
CA VAL A 239 -14.78 12.87 -3.35
C VAL A 239 -15.17 11.45 -3.72
N TYR A 240 -16.39 11.21 -4.21
CA TYR A 240 -16.77 9.87 -4.68
C TYR A 240 -15.89 9.40 -5.85
N GLU A 241 -15.57 10.30 -6.78
CA GLU A 241 -14.67 9.99 -7.88
C GLU A 241 -13.25 9.63 -7.40
N ALA A 242 -12.69 10.40 -6.48
CA ALA A 242 -11.37 10.16 -5.91
C ALA A 242 -11.30 8.81 -5.17
N LEU A 243 -12.38 8.45 -4.48
CA LEU A 243 -12.55 7.14 -3.84
C LEU A 243 -12.90 6.01 -4.84
N LYS A 244 -13.01 6.34 -6.13
CA LYS A 244 -13.42 5.44 -7.23
C LYS A 244 -14.77 4.77 -6.99
N LEU A 245 -15.68 5.48 -6.33
CA LEU A 245 -17.07 5.09 -6.13
C LEU A 245 -17.91 5.68 -7.27
N ARG A 246 -18.24 4.85 -8.27
CA ARG A 246 -18.91 5.27 -9.51
C ARG A 246 -20.21 4.50 -9.77
N ALA A 247 -21.13 4.52 -8.80
CA ALA A 247 -22.47 4.00 -8.99
C ALA A 247 -23.34 4.97 -9.80
N LYS A 248 -24.34 4.44 -10.51
CA LYS A 248 -25.28 5.25 -11.31
C LYS A 248 -26.09 6.25 -10.46
N ARG A 249 -26.31 5.96 -9.18
CA ARG A 249 -27.08 6.79 -8.26
C ARG A 249 -26.22 7.22 -7.07
N PRO A 250 -26.27 8.48 -6.62
CA PRO A 250 -25.54 8.94 -5.44
C PRO A 250 -25.86 8.16 -4.15
N THR A 251 -27.08 7.63 -4.03
CA THR A 251 -27.50 6.77 -2.91
C THR A 251 -26.67 5.50 -2.82
N ASP A 252 -26.32 4.92 -3.97
CA ASP A 252 -25.61 3.64 -4.05
C ASP A 252 -24.12 3.85 -3.74
N ASN A 253 -23.54 4.97 -4.16
CA ASN A 253 -22.21 5.41 -3.72
C ASN A 253 -22.12 5.55 -2.20
N ARG A 254 -23.12 6.18 -1.57
CA ARG A 254 -23.19 6.27 -0.10
C ARG A 254 -23.31 4.91 0.57
N LYS A 255 -24.11 4.01 0.00
CA LYS A 255 -24.26 2.63 0.52
C LYS A 255 -22.93 1.86 0.44
N ALA A 256 -22.25 1.94 -0.70
CA ALA A 256 -20.94 1.32 -0.90
C ALA A 256 -19.88 1.90 0.06
N LEU A 257 -19.88 3.23 0.24
CA LEU A 257 -19.02 3.90 1.21
C LEU A 257 -19.27 3.37 2.62
N ARG A 258 -20.53 3.34 3.10
CA ARG A 258 -20.85 2.83 4.44
C ARG A 258 -20.40 1.39 4.67
N ALA A 259 -20.67 0.49 3.71
CA ALA A 259 -20.23 -0.89 3.79
C ALA A 259 -18.70 -1.02 3.87
N ALA A 260 -17.97 -0.17 3.15
CA ALA A 260 -16.51 -0.12 3.23
C ALA A 260 -16.03 0.40 4.60
N LEU A 261 -16.66 1.44 5.15
CA LEU A 261 -16.33 2.01 6.45
C LEU A 261 -16.57 1.02 7.60
N GLU A 262 -17.70 0.30 7.57
CA GLU A 262 -18.01 -0.77 8.52
C GLU A 262 -16.89 -1.83 8.53
N ARG A 263 -16.47 -2.29 7.35
CA ARG A 263 -15.38 -3.26 7.21
C ARG A 263 -14.03 -2.71 7.70
N ILE A 264 -13.79 -1.41 7.61
CA ILE A 264 -12.58 -0.78 8.18
C ILE A 264 -12.66 -0.80 9.71
N LEU A 265 -13.78 -0.35 10.30
CA LEU A 265 -13.98 -0.36 11.76
C LEU A 265 -13.83 -1.76 12.37
N GLU A 266 -14.29 -2.80 11.65
CA GLU A 266 -14.13 -4.19 12.09
C GLU A 266 -12.68 -4.68 12.12
N ARG A 267 -11.79 -4.11 11.30
CA ARG A 267 -10.42 -4.62 11.08
C ARG A 267 -9.34 -3.76 11.69
N ASP A 268 -9.57 -2.45 11.76
CA ASP A 268 -8.62 -1.48 12.27
C ASP A 268 -9.14 -0.83 13.56
N PRO A 269 -8.68 -1.29 14.73
CA PRO A 269 -9.13 -0.78 16.03
C PRO A 269 -8.62 0.64 16.31
N SER A 270 -7.78 1.21 15.44
CA SER A 270 -7.38 2.60 15.59
C SER A 270 -8.48 3.59 15.20
N TYR A 271 -9.47 3.17 14.42
CA TYR A 271 -10.63 4.01 14.11
C TYR A 271 -11.73 3.80 15.16
N THR A 272 -12.13 4.88 15.83
CA THR A 272 -13.23 4.87 16.80
C THR A 272 -14.56 5.25 16.16
N ARG A 273 -14.51 6.02 15.05
CA ARG A 273 -15.70 6.48 14.36
C ARG A 273 -15.45 6.66 12.86
N LEU A 274 -16.29 6.04 12.04
CA LEU A 274 -16.34 6.22 10.60
C LEU A 274 -17.80 6.31 10.14
N GLU A 275 -18.33 7.53 10.01
CA GLU A 275 -19.76 7.73 9.82
C GLU A 275 -20.08 8.73 8.71
N VAL A 276 -21.08 8.37 7.88
CA VAL A 276 -21.65 9.28 6.88
C VAL A 276 -22.86 10.01 7.48
N VAL A 277 -22.65 11.28 7.83
CA VAL A 277 -23.63 12.15 8.49
C VAL A 277 -24.29 13.08 7.47
N LYS A 278 -25.60 13.33 7.64
CA LYS A 278 -26.32 14.36 6.89
C LYS A 278 -26.44 15.61 7.74
N SER A 279 -26.00 16.75 7.22
CA SER A 279 -26.21 18.06 7.85
C SER A 279 -26.91 18.99 6.87
N ARG A 280 -28.12 19.46 7.23
CA ARG A 280 -28.99 20.26 6.34
C ARG A 280 -29.15 19.59 4.96
N ASN A 281 -28.42 20.10 3.96
CA ASN A 281 -28.44 19.66 2.56
C ASN A 281 -27.13 19.03 2.09
N THR A 282 -26.14 18.85 2.97
CA THR A 282 -24.85 18.25 2.63
C THR A 282 -24.66 16.93 3.36
N TRP A 283 -23.88 16.05 2.75
CA TRP A 283 -23.39 14.83 3.38
C TRP A 283 -21.93 15.00 3.72
N SER A 284 -21.51 14.45 4.84
CA SER A 284 -20.12 14.50 5.28
C SER A 284 -19.70 13.13 5.81
N LEU A 285 -18.44 12.78 5.60
CA LEU A 285 -17.79 11.67 6.27
C LEU A 285 -17.06 12.22 7.49
N VAL A 286 -17.50 11.82 8.67
CA VAL A 286 -16.84 12.11 9.94
C VAL A 286 -15.91 10.94 10.26
N VAL A 287 -14.66 11.27 10.54
CA VAL A 287 -13.60 10.31 10.87
C VAL A 287 -13.02 10.70 12.22
N GLU A 288 -13.03 9.76 13.15
CA GLU A 288 -12.31 9.87 14.42
C GLU A 288 -11.44 8.62 14.59
N ARG A 289 -10.20 8.84 15.03
CA ARG A 289 -9.22 7.79 15.27
C ARG A 289 -8.41 8.07 16.53
N LEU A 290 -7.88 7.00 17.10
CA LEU A 290 -6.89 7.06 18.17
C LEU A 290 -5.55 7.57 17.63
N ALA A 291 -4.85 8.32 18.47
CA ALA A 291 -3.51 8.83 18.23
C ALA A 291 -2.58 8.45 19.39
N GLY A 292 -1.27 8.67 19.21
CA GLY A 292 -0.25 8.45 20.24
C GLY A 292 -0.35 7.08 20.92
N ASP A 293 -0.27 7.08 22.25
CA ASP A 293 -0.27 5.87 23.07
C ASP A 293 -1.58 5.09 23.02
N ALA A 294 -2.74 5.78 22.92
CA ALA A 294 -4.03 5.10 22.80
C ALA A 294 -4.10 4.23 21.54
N LYS A 295 -3.57 4.74 20.42
CA LYS A 295 -3.47 3.96 19.18
C LYS A 295 -2.62 2.71 19.39
N GLN A 296 -1.46 2.86 20.02
CA GLN A 296 -0.55 1.74 20.31
C GLN A 296 -1.22 0.69 21.20
N ALA A 297 -1.92 1.12 22.24
CA ALA A 297 -2.59 0.23 23.17
C ALA A 297 -3.69 -0.60 22.47
N ALA A 298 -4.54 0.03 21.66
CA ALA A 298 -5.60 -0.65 20.92
C ALA A 298 -5.02 -1.71 19.96
N LEU A 299 -3.94 -1.34 19.28
CA LEU A 299 -3.23 -2.18 18.33
C LEU A 299 -2.55 -3.40 19.00
N ARG A 300 -1.92 -3.21 20.16
CA ARG A 300 -1.35 -4.29 20.99
C ARG A 300 -2.44 -5.22 21.53
N SER A 301 -3.57 -4.67 21.98
CA SER A 301 -4.70 -5.47 22.48
C SER A 301 -5.21 -6.43 21.42
N ARG A 302 -5.36 -5.96 20.18
CA ARG A 302 -5.78 -6.80 19.04
C ARG A 302 -4.80 -7.94 18.77
N GLU A 303 -3.49 -7.70 18.89
CA GLU A 303 -2.49 -8.75 18.69
C GLU A 303 -2.55 -9.81 19.80
N ALA A 304 -2.68 -9.39 21.06
CA ALA A 304 -2.87 -10.32 22.18
C ALA A 304 -4.14 -11.19 22.04
N ASP A 305 -5.25 -10.59 21.60
CA ASP A 305 -6.50 -11.31 21.32
C ASP A 305 -6.37 -12.33 20.18
N ARG A 306 -5.44 -12.11 19.25
CA ARG A 306 -5.19 -13.06 18.16
C ARG A 306 -4.45 -14.29 18.67
N ASP A 307 -3.41 -14.09 19.47
CA ASP A 307 -2.55 -15.18 19.94
C ASP A 307 -3.25 -16.10 20.95
N THR A 308 -4.31 -15.60 21.58
CA THR A 308 -5.17 -16.37 22.50
C THR A 308 -6.32 -17.12 21.80
N ARG A 309 -6.65 -16.81 20.53
CA ARG A 309 -7.64 -17.60 19.79
C ARG A 309 -7.07 -18.98 19.48
N PRO A 310 -7.76 -20.08 19.84
CA PRO A 310 -7.32 -21.42 19.46
C PRO A 310 -7.17 -21.45 17.95
N LYS A 311 -5.98 -21.85 17.46
CA LYS A 311 -5.74 -22.10 16.04
C LYS A 311 -6.69 -23.22 15.62
N GLY A 312 -7.87 -22.85 15.14
CA GLY A 312 -8.85 -23.80 14.64
C GLY A 312 -8.16 -24.67 13.61
N ARG A 313 -8.20 -25.99 13.85
CA ARG A 313 -7.83 -27.00 12.86
C ARG A 313 -8.56 -26.64 11.56
N ILE A 314 -7.80 -26.17 10.58
CA ILE A 314 -8.26 -26.11 9.20
C ILE A 314 -8.51 -27.57 8.82
N ALA A 315 -9.77 -27.94 8.64
CA ALA A 315 -10.12 -29.26 8.13
C ALA A 315 -9.48 -29.41 6.75
N ALA A 316 -8.73 -30.50 6.59
CA ALA A 316 -8.05 -30.88 5.36
C ALA A 316 -9.03 -31.19 4.22
#